data_AF-A0A6C7MGF8-F1
#
_entry.id   AF-A0A6C7MGF8-F1
#
_cell.length_a   1.000
_cell.length_b   1.000
_cell.length_c   1.000
_cell.angle_alpha   90.00
_cell.angle_beta   90.00
_cell.angle_gamma   90.00
#
_symmetry.space_group_name_H-M   'P 1'
#
loop_
_entity.id
_entity.type
_entity.pdbx_description
1 polymer ?
#
loop_
_entity_poly.entity_id
_entity_poly.type
_entity_poly.pdbx_seq_one_letter_code
_entity_poly.pdbx_strand_id
1 'polypeptide(L)'
;MLSEVEFAEFQKENFSLLIDARSPREFLHSHLIGALNFYALNDEEYQEIGTIYKKNQALAKARGASYICQNTAKHILKITQNFRIGEKVGIYCSRGGLRSKSIAVILSELGFRVVRLKGGFKAYRTFVTHYFENEINFDFFTLCGNTGCGKTELLEQLPQAINLEKIANHLGSSFGDILGKQPTQKAFEAELFHNMQNLENFAFIESESRKIGDIILPLKFYEKMQKAFKIYCFCSLENRVKRIQKIYQEKMTPLKFQQCVQKISPYISLNLRQDLLQSYERKEWQKLIVMLLEYYDKT
;
A
#
# COMPACT_ATOMS: atom_id res chain seq x y z
N MET A 1 -9.55 -6.63 -30.65
CA MET A 1 -8.10 -6.90 -30.79
C MET A 1 -7.57 -7.29 -29.42
N LEU A 2 -7.09 -8.52 -29.26
CA LEU A 2 -6.61 -9.05 -27.99
C LEU A 2 -5.12 -9.38 -28.10
N SER A 3 -4.28 -8.72 -27.30
CA SER A 3 -2.85 -9.03 -27.16
C SER A 3 -2.52 -9.51 -25.76
N GLU A 4 -1.36 -10.15 -25.61
CA GLU A 4 -0.81 -10.58 -24.33
C GLU A 4 0.67 -10.19 -24.28
N VAL A 5 1.07 -9.49 -23.23
CA VAL A 5 2.41 -8.86 -23.11
C VAL A 5 3.00 -9.07 -21.72
N GLU A 6 4.32 -9.00 -21.61
CA GLU A 6 5.02 -9.05 -20.32
C GLU A 6 4.80 -7.76 -19.51
N PHE A 7 5.03 -7.81 -18.19
CA PHE A 7 4.76 -6.65 -17.32
C PHE A 7 5.51 -5.37 -17.73
N ALA A 8 6.75 -5.51 -18.21
CA ALA A 8 7.57 -4.37 -18.63
C ALA A 8 6.98 -3.58 -19.80
N GLU A 9 6.24 -4.25 -20.69
CA GLU A 9 5.48 -3.62 -21.78
C GLU A 9 4.11 -3.18 -21.29
N PHE A 10 3.44 -4.03 -20.50
CA PHE A 10 2.12 -3.78 -19.94
C PHE A 10 2.05 -2.45 -19.17
N GLN A 11 3.07 -2.13 -18.37
CA GLN A 11 3.08 -0.91 -17.55
C GLN A 11 3.31 0.38 -18.35
N LYS A 12 3.77 0.29 -19.60
CA LYS A 12 3.95 1.45 -20.49
C LYS A 12 2.65 1.85 -21.19
N GLU A 13 1.64 1.00 -21.10
CA GLU A 13 0.36 1.21 -21.75
C GLU A 13 -0.50 2.20 -20.96
N ASN A 14 -1.18 3.09 -21.69
CA ASN A 14 -2.17 3.97 -21.10
C ASN A 14 -3.56 3.34 -21.24
N PHE A 15 -4.05 2.72 -20.16
CA PHE A 15 -5.34 2.06 -20.13
C PHE A 15 -6.42 3.02 -19.65
N SER A 16 -7.53 3.12 -20.39
CA SER A 16 -8.75 3.75 -19.88
C SER A 16 -9.31 2.95 -18.70
N LEU A 17 -9.13 1.63 -18.72
CA LEU A 17 -9.57 0.72 -17.67
C LEU A 17 -8.53 -0.39 -17.44
N LEU A 18 -8.11 -0.56 -16.19
CA LEU A 18 -7.32 -1.71 -15.75
C LEU A 18 -8.19 -2.65 -14.91
N ILE A 19 -8.33 -3.90 -15.33
CA ILE A 19 -9.19 -4.90 -14.69
C ILE A 19 -8.37 -5.91 -13.91
N ASP A 20 -8.69 -6.06 -12.63
CA ASP A 20 -8.30 -7.21 -11.82
C ASP A 20 -9.42 -8.26 -11.82
N ALA A 21 -9.22 -9.37 -12.53
CA ALA A 21 -10.18 -10.46 -12.63
C ALA A 21 -10.06 -11.49 -11.49
N ARG A 22 -9.25 -11.22 -10.46
CA ARG A 22 -9.18 -12.05 -9.24
C ARG A 22 -10.37 -11.79 -8.33
N SER A 23 -10.52 -12.61 -7.29
CA SER A 23 -11.62 -12.44 -6.35
C SER A 23 -11.48 -11.15 -5.51
N PRO A 24 -12.57 -10.62 -4.94
CA PRO A 24 -12.52 -9.42 -4.11
C PRO A 24 -11.50 -9.49 -2.96
N ARG A 25 -11.38 -10.64 -2.28
CA ARG A 25 -10.36 -10.82 -1.24
C ARG A 25 -8.94 -10.73 -1.78
N GLU A 26 -8.66 -11.31 -2.95
CA GLU A 26 -7.33 -11.23 -3.58
C GLU A 26 -7.00 -9.77 -3.96
N PHE A 27 -7.99 -9.03 -4.46
CA PHE A 27 -7.86 -7.62 -4.82
C PHE A 27 -7.59 -6.73 -3.60
N LEU A 28 -8.38 -6.88 -2.53
CA LEU A 28 -8.23 -6.14 -1.27
C LEU A 28 -6.88 -6.40 -0.59
N HIS A 29 -6.30 -7.59 -0.78
CA HIS A 29 -4.99 -7.90 -0.21
C HIS A 29 -3.87 -7.06 -0.87
N SER A 30 -3.87 -6.95 -2.20
CA SER A 30 -2.95 -6.12 -3.00
C SER A 30 -3.31 -6.28 -4.48
N HIS A 31 -3.25 -5.21 -5.27
CA HIS A 31 -3.54 -5.17 -6.71
C HIS A 31 -2.59 -4.21 -7.44
N LEU A 32 -2.63 -4.16 -8.77
CA LEU A 32 -1.93 -3.11 -9.53
C LEU A 32 -2.62 -1.76 -9.27
N ILE A 33 -1.86 -0.69 -9.10
CA ILE A 33 -2.41 0.64 -8.82
C ILE A 33 -3.35 1.08 -9.95
N GLY A 34 -4.52 1.62 -9.58
CA GLY A 34 -5.56 2.04 -10.52
C GLY A 34 -6.45 0.93 -11.06
N ALA A 35 -6.24 -0.34 -10.68
CA ALA A 35 -7.09 -1.44 -11.12
C ALA A 35 -8.49 -1.41 -10.47
N LEU A 36 -9.52 -1.74 -11.25
CA LEU A 36 -10.88 -2.01 -10.78
C LEU A 36 -11.15 -3.52 -10.74
N ASN A 37 -11.83 -3.98 -9.69
CA ASN A 37 -12.14 -5.39 -9.52
C ASN A 37 -13.43 -5.80 -10.26
N PHE A 38 -13.27 -6.19 -11.53
CA PHE A 38 -14.29 -6.94 -12.27
C PHE A 38 -13.92 -8.43 -12.23
N TYR A 39 -14.26 -9.06 -11.12
CA TYR A 39 -13.82 -10.41 -10.80
C TYR A 39 -14.42 -11.45 -11.76
N ALA A 40 -13.64 -12.47 -12.09
CA ALA A 40 -14.14 -13.62 -12.83
C ALA A 40 -14.97 -14.55 -11.92
N LEU A 41 -14.52 -14.70 -10.67
CA LEU A 41 -15.17 -15.48 -9.61
C LEU A 41 -15.14 -14.64 -8.33
N ASN A 42 -16.23 -14.59 -7.59
CA ASN A 42 -16.21 -14.02 -6.23
C ASN A 42 -15.45 -14.96 -5.26
N ASP A 43 -15.39 -14.59 -3.98
CA ASP A 43 -14.59 -15.31 -3.00
C ASP A 43 -15.11 -16.74 -2.75
N GLU A 44 -16.44 -16.89 -2.64
CA GLU A 44 -17.12 -18.17 -2.41
C GLU A 44 -17.00 -19.09 -3.63
N GLU A 45 -17.27 -18.57 -4.83
CA GLU A 45 -17.14 -19.28 -6.09
C GLU A 45 -15.70 -19.72 -6.32
N TYR A 46 -14.72 -18.86 -6.04
CA TYR A 46 -13.30 -19.21 -6.17
C TYR A 46 -12.92 -20.36 -5.22
N GLN A 47 -13.39 -20.33 -3.98
CA GLN A 47 -13.15 -21.41 -3.01
C GLN A 47 -13.82 -22.72 -3.44
N GLU A 48 -15.06 -22.66 -3.90
CA GLU A 48 -15.81 -23.81 -4.39
C GLU A 48 -15.08 -24.45 -5.59
N ILE A 49 -14.76 -23.66 -6.62
CA ILE A 49 -14.08 -24.14 -7.82
C ILE A 49 -12.71 -24.72 -7.46
N GLY A 50 -11.96 -24.10 -6.55
CA GLY A 50 -10.69 -24.65 -6.07
C GLY A 50 -10.84 -26.02 -5.38
N THR A 51 -11.95 -26.22 -4.67
CA THR A 51 -12.26 -27.49 -4.00
C THR A 51 -12.65 -28.58 -5.01
N ILE A 52 -13.52 -28.25 -5.97
CA ILE A 52 -13.94 -29.19 -7.03
C ILE A 52 -12.75 -29.54 -7.91
N TYR A 53 -11.90 -28.58 -8.28
CA TYR A 53 -10.77 -28.78 -9.20
C TYR A 53 -9.80 -29.86 -8.72
N LYS A 54 -9.57 -29.95 -7.41
CA LYS A 54 -8.73 -31.00 -6.81
C LYS A 54 -9.28 -32.41 -6.99
N LYS A 55 -10.61 -32.56 -7.15
CA LYS A 55 -11.30 -33.84 -7.27
C LYS A 55 -11.69 -34.16 -8.73
N ASN A 56 -12.24 -33.19 -9.45
CA ASN A 56 -12.72 -33.33 -10.82
C ASN A 56 -12.51 -32.02 -11.60
N GLN A 57 -11.48 -32.01 -12.45
CA GLN A 57 -11.11 -30.81 -13.23
C GLN A 57 -12.14 -30.45 -14.29
N ALA A 58 -12.79 -31.43 -14.93
CA ALA A 58 -13.77 -31.18 -15.98
C ALA A 58 -15.01 -30.47 -15.41
N LEU A 59 -15.52 -30.97 -14.28
CA LEU A 59 -16.63 -30.34 -13.57
C LEU A 59 -16.27 -28.93 -13.07
N ALA A 60 -15.07 -28.75 -12.53
CA ALA A 60 -14.60 -27.43 -12.10
C ALA A 60 -14.50 -26.43 -13.26
N LYS A 61 -14.06 -26.87 -14.43
CA LYS A 61 -14.01 -26.03 -15.64
C LYS A 61 -15.42 -25.65 -16.11
N ALA A 62 -16.35 -26.60 -16.20
CA ALA A 62 -17.72 -26.33 -16.62
C ALA A 62 -18.44 -25.38 -15.65
N ARG A 63 -18.36 -25.66 -14.34
CA ARG A 63 -18.97 -24.81 -13.32
C ARG A 63 -18.32 -23.44 -13.22
N GLY A 64 -16.98 -23.39 -13.29
CA GLY A 64 -16.24 -22.13 -13.31
C GLY A 64 -16.58 -21.27 -14.51
N ALA A 65 -16.73 -21.86 -15.71
CA ALA A 65 -17.18 -21.14 -16.89
C ALA A 65 -18.57 -20.54 -16.70
N SER A 66 -19.51 -21.29 -16.10
CA SER A 66 -20.86 -20.79 -15.79
C SER A 66 -20.81 -19.54 -14.89
N TYR A 67 -20.07 -19.59 -13.78
CA TYR A 67 -19.92 -18.44 -12.88
C TYR A 67 -19.25 -17.25 -13.57
N ILE A 68 -18.19 -17.50 -14.35
CA ILE A 68 -17.51 -16.43 -15.10
C ILE A 68 -18.49 -15.75 -16.06
N CYS A 69 -19.31 -16.49 -16.79
CA CYS A 69 -20.31 -15.91 -17.68
C CYS A 69 -21.31 -15.04 -16.91
N GLN A 70 -21.83 -15.53 -15.78
CA GLN A 70 -22.78 -14.79 -14.94
C GLN A 70 -22.19 -13.49 -14.38
N ASN A 71 -20.97 -13.53 -13.86
CA ASN A 71 -20.27 -12.37 -13.32
C ASN A 71 -19.91 -11.37 -14.43
N THR A 72 -19.39 -11.88 -15.56
CA THR A 72 -19.04 -11.05 -16.70
C THR A 72 -20.27 -10.34 -17.27
N ALA A 73 -21.43 -11.00 -17.34
CA ALA A 73 -22.67 -10.37 -17.76
C ALA A 73 -23.05 -9.18 -16.86
N LYS A 74 -22.89 -9.31 -15.54
CA LYS A 74 -23.12 -8.20 -14.58
C LYS A 74 -22.10 -7.07 -14.77
N HIS A 75 -20.84 -7.41 -15.00
CA HIS A 75 -19.75 -6.45 -15.12
C HIS A 75 -19.76 -5.68 -16.43
N ILE A 76 -20.11 -6.33 -17.55
CA ILE A 76 -20.13 -5.72 -18.88
C ILE A 76 -21.01 -4.48 -18.92
N LEU A 77 -22.22 -4.55 -18.35
CA LEU A 77 -23.13 -3.40 -18.35
C LEU A 77 -22.51 -2.20 -17.64
N LYS A 78 -21.81 -2.43 -16.52
CA LYS A 78 -21.09 -1.37 -15.80
C LYS A 78 -19.90 -0.85 -16.59
N ILE A 79 -19.16 -1.74 -17.26
CA ILE A 79 -18.01 -1.34 -18.08
C ILE A 79 -18.49 -0.47 -19.24
N THR A 80 -19.49 -0.90 -20.01
CA THR A 80 -19.99 -0.15 -21.17
C THR A 80 -20.71 1.15 -20.82
N GLN A 81 -21.16 1.31 -19.58
CA GLN A 81 -21.72 2.58 -19.10
C GLN A 81 -20.64 3.64 -18.82
N ASN A 82 -19.44 3.21 -18.43
CA ASN A 82 -18.37 4.11 -17.99
C ASN A 82 -17.22 4.22 -19.01
N PHE A 83 -17.11 3.26 -19.93
CA PHE A 83 -16.02 3.15 -20.90
C PHE A 83 -16.58 2.91 -22.30
N ARG A 84 -16.00 3.58 -23.29
CA ARG A 84 -16.44 3.56 -24.68
C ARG A 84 -15.81 2.38 -25.43
N ILE A 85 -16.57 1.80 -26.35
CA ILE A 85 -16.04 0.80 -27.29
C ILE A 85 -14.84 1.40 -28.05
N GLY A 86 -13.80 0.58 -28.27
CA GLY A 86 -12.54 1.02 -28.85
C GLY A 86 -11.52 1.55 -27.83
N GLU A 87 -11.90 1.81 -26.58
CA GLU A 87 -10.95 2.15 -25.52
C GLU A 87 -9.98 0.99 -25.21
N LYS A 88 -8.80 1.35 -24.68
CA LYS A 88 -7.75 0.39 -24.35
C LYS A 88 -7.96 -0.13 -22.93
N VAL A 89 -8.07 -1.45 -22.78
CA VAL A 89 -8.35 -2.12 -21.52
C VAL A 89 -7.22 -3.07 -21.16
N GLY A 90 -6.61 -2.86 -20.00
CA GLY A 90 -5.67 -3.80 -19.40
C GLY A 90 -6.41 -4.82 -18.55
N ILE A 91 -6.04 -6.11 -18.60
CA ILE A 91 -6.66 -7.11 -17.73
C ILE A 91 -5.69 -8.19 -17.27
N TYR A 92 -5.80 -8.58 -16.01
CA TYR A 92 -5.00 -9.64 -15.42
C TYR A 92 -5.79 -10.51 -14.44
N CYS A 93 -5.29 -11.69 -14.14
CA CYS A 93 -5.71 -12.49 -12.99
C CYS A 93 -4.46 -12.96 -12.23
N SER A 94 -4.54 -13.92 -11.29
CA SER A 94 -3.37 -14.26 -10.45
C SER A 94 -2.16 -14.77 -11.25
N ARG A 95 -2.38 -15.51 -12.35
CA ARG A 95 -1.31 -16.11 -13.17
C ARG A 95 -1.48 -15.95 -14.68
N GLY A 96 -2.37 -15.04 -15.11
CA GLY A 96 -2.68 -14.85 -16.53
C GLY A 96 -3.49 -15.99 -17.17
N GLY A 97 -4.14 -16.84 -16.37
CA GLY A 97 -4.90 -18.00 -16.84
C GLY A 97 -6.34 -17.70 -17.31
N LEU A 98 -7.21 -18.71 -17.20
CA LEU A 98 -8.58 -18.69 -17.74
C LEU A 98 -9.45 -17.53 -17.24
N ARG A 99 -9.33 -17.14 -15.97
CA ARG A 99 -10.13 -16.05 -15.38
C ARG A 99 -10.02 -14.75 -16.17
N SER A 100 -8.80 -14.28 -16.42
CA SER A 100 -8.58 -13.08 -17.24
C SER A 100 -8.82 -13.34 -18.72
N LYS A 101 -8.52 -14.55 -19.22
CA LYS A 101 -8.71 -14.89 -20.64
C LYS A 101 -10.18 -14.81 -21.05
N SER A 102 -11.08 -15.38 -20.25
CA SER A 102 -12.51 -15.44 -20.58
C SER A 102 -13.14 -14.05 -20.68
N ILE A 103 -12.87 -13.17 -19.70
CA ILE A 103 -13.37 -11.78 -19.74
C ILE A 103 -12.75 -11.02 -20.91
N ALA A 104 -11.45 -11.18 -21.14
CA ALA A 104 -10.73 -10.48 -22.20
C ALA A 104 -11.25 -10.83 -23.60
N VAL A 105 -11.63 -12.09 -23.85
CA VAL A 105 -12.24 -12.50 -25.12
C VAL A 105 -13.54 -11.75 -25.33
N ILE A 106 -14.44 -11.75 -24.33
CA ILE A 106 -15.74 -11.08 -24.46
C ILE A 106 -15.56 -9.57 -24.69
N LEU A 107 -14.68 -8.91 -23.93
CA LEU A 107 -14.39 -7.48 -24.14
C LEU A 107 -13.79 -7.20 -25.52
N SER A 108 -12.93 -8.07 -26.04
CA SER A 108 -12.38 -7.92 -27.39
C SER A 108 -13.46 -8.08 -28.46
N GLU A 109 -14.38 -9.02 -28.30
CA GLU A 109 -15.53 -9.21 -29.23
C GLU A 109 -16.50 -8.02 -29.20
N LEU A 110 -16.64 -7.36 -28.06
CA LEU A 110 -17.40 -6.09 -27.95
C LEU A 110 -16.68 -4.90 -28.58
N GLY A 111 -15.44 -5.07 -29.07
CA GLY A 111 -14.68 -4.03 -29.76
C GLY A 111 -13.71 -3.23 -28.88
N PHE A 112 -13.46 -3.63 -27.63
CA PHE A 112 -12.37 -3.02 -26.83
C PHE A 112 -10.99 -3.46 -27.37
N ARG A 113 -9.98 -2.61 -27.18
CA ARG A 113 -8.57 -2.96 -27.43
C ARG A 113 -8.00 -3.55 -26.16
N VAL A 114 -8.00 -4.88 -26.06
CA VAL A 114 -7.68 -5.58 -24.81
C VAL A 114 -6.22 -6.03 -24.80
N VAL A 115 -5.51 -5.67 -23.74
CA VAL A 115 -4.14 -6.11 -23.46
C VAL A 115 -4.18 -6.96 -22.19
N ARG A 116 -3.70 -8.20 -22.27
CA ARG A 116 -3.58 -9.09 -21.13
C ARG A 116 -2.17 -9.08 -20.55
N LEU A 117 -2.08 -9.03 -19.22
CA LEU A 117 -0.80 -9.22 -18.53
C LEU A 117 -0.44 -10.71 -18.51
N LYS A 118 0.60 -11.07 -19.26
CA LYS A 118 1.18 -12.40 -19.24
C LYS A 118 1.72 -12.72 -17.85
N GLY A 119 1.45 -13.94 -17.37
CA GLY A 119 1.79 -14.36 -16.01
C GLY A 119 1.02 -13.63 -14.88
N GLY A 120 0.15 -12.67 -15.21
CA GLY A 120 -0.79 -12.02 -14.30
C GLY A 120 -0.15 -11.29 -13.12
N PHE A 121 -0.88 -11.20 -12.02
CA PHE A 121 -0.41 -10.55 -10.79
C PHE A 121 0.90 -11.16 -10.26
N LYS A 122 1.13 -12.47 -10.47
CA LYS A 122 2.41 -13.11 -10.11
C LYS A 122 3.59 -12.48 -10.87
N ALA A 123 3.47 -12.26 -12.17
CA ALA A 123 4.53 -11.63 -12.97
C ALA A 123 4.81 -10.20 -12.50
N TYR A 124 3.77 -9.42 -12.22
CA TYR A 124 3.90 -8.10 -11.59
C TYR A 124 4.66 -8.18 -10.25
N ARG A 125 4.27 -9.12 -9.38
CA ARG A 125 4.93 -9.27 -8.07
C ARG A 125 6.39 -9.66 -8.20
N THR A 126 6.73 -10.55 -9.12
CA THR A 126 8.13 -10.90 -9.41
C THR A 126 8.90 -9.68 -9.90
N PHE A 127 8.31 -8.86 -10.78
CA PHE A 127 8.93 -7.63 -11.26
C PHE A 127 9.21 -6.64 -10.13
N VAL A 128 8.21 -6.35 -9.28
CA VAL A 128 8.37 -5.41 -8.15
C VAL A 128 9.41 -5.91 -7.14
N THR A 129 9.39 -7.19 -6.80
CA THR A 129 10.41 -7.77 -5.93
C THR A 129 11.80 -7.63 -6.52
N HIS A 130 11.96 -7.96 -7.81
CA HIS A 130 13.24 -7.81 -8.49
C HIS A 130 13.70 -6.35 -8.59
N TYR A 131 12.77 -5.40 -8.79
CA TYR A 131 13.09 -3.98 -8.77
C TYR A 131 13.76 -3.55 -7.46
N PHE A 132 13.23 -3.98 -6.32
CA PHE A 132 13.79 -3.65 -5.01
C PHE A 132 15.00 -4.50 -4.59
N GLU A 133 15.30 -5.57 -5.31
CA GLU A 133 16.57 -6.32 -5.20
C GLU A 133 17.72 -5.63 -5.94
N ASN A 134 17.45 -4.63 -6.78
CA ASN A 134 18.45 -3.86 -7.50
C ASN A 134 18.76 -2.52 -6.80
N GLU A 135 19.83 -1.85 -7.25
CA GLU A 135 20.12 -0.49 -6.78
C GLU A 135 19.08 0.49 -7.35
N ILE A 136 18.67 1.46 -6.52
CA ILE A 136 17.75 2.51 -6.94
C ILE A 136 18.55 3.59 -7.68
N ASN A 137 18.09 3.96 -8.88
CA ASN A 137 18.86 4.76 -9.85
C ASN A 137 18.68 6.29 -9.72
N PHE A 138 18.16 6.79 -8.59
CA PHE A 138 18.00 8.23 -8.33
C PHE A 138 18.44 8.55 -6.91
N ASP A 139 18.82 9.78 -6.60
CA ASP A 139 19.35 10.14 -5.30
C ASP A 139 18.28 10.48 -4.26
N PHE A 140 18.53 10.13 -2.99
CA PHE A 140 17.65 10.53 -1.90
C PHE A 140 18.16 11.78 -1.21
N PHE A 141 17.24 12.68 -0.88
CA PHE A 141 17.42 13.78 0.06
C PHE A 141 16.57 13.49 1.30
N THR A 142 17.21 12.99 2.35
CA THR A 142 16.51 12.46 3.52
C THR A 142 16.27 13.55 4.55
N LEU A 143 15.00 13.83 4.85
CA LEU A 143 14.57 14.71 5.92
C LEU A 143 14.77 14.01 7.27
N CYS A 144 15.65 14.57 8.09
CA CYS A 144 15.95 14.13 9.46
C CYS A 144 15.45 15.15 10.47
N GLY A 145 15.26 14.71 11.71
CA GLY A 145 14.88 15.59 12.81
C GLY A 145 13.92 14.92 13.78
N ASN A 146 13.78 15.54 14.94
CA ASN A 146 13.07 14.97 16.07
C ASN A 146 11.57 14.75 15.82
N THR A 147 10.93 13.97 16.68
CA THR A 147 9.51 13.63 16.55
C THR A 147 8.63 14.88 16.55
N GLY A 148 7.70 14.99 15.60
CA GLY A 148 6.79 16.14 15.52
C GLY A 148 7.43 17.44 15.00
N CYS A 149 8.63 17.42 14.42
CA CYS A 149 9.24 18.63 13.84
C CYS A 149 8.61 19.10 12.51
N GLY A 150 7.63 18.36 11.97
CA GLY A 150 6.89 18.76 10.76
C GLY A 150 7.48 18.25 9.45
N LYS A 151 8.30 17.18 9.49
CA LYS A 151 8.90 16.59 8.27
C LYS A 151 7.84 16.18 7.24
N THR A 152 6.75 15.58 7.69
CA THR A 152 5.67 15.11 6.82
C THR A 152 4.96 16.25 6.11
N GLU A 153 4.66 17.33 6.83
CA GLU A 153 4.05 18.54 6.26
C GLU A 153 4.98 19.21 5.24
N LEU A 154 6.29 19.25 5.54
CA LEU A 154 7.29 19.75 4.61
C LEU A 154 7.40 18.85 3.37
N LEU A 155 7.40 17.53 3.57
CA LEU A 155 7.53 16.53 2.51
C LEU A 155 6.38 16.64 1.50
N GLU A 156 5.16 16.93 1.94
CA GLU A 156 4.01 17.16 1.06
C GLU A 156 4.13 18.41 0.18
N GLN A 157 5.00 19.36 0.55
CA GLN A 157 5.25 20.58 -0.22
C GLN A 157 6.44 20.45 -1.18
N LEU A 158 7.22 19.36 -1.06
CA LEU A 158 8.41 19.15 -1.88
C LEU A 158 8.07 18.43 -3.19
N PRO A 159 8.74 18.80 -4.30
CA PRO A 159 8.60 18.06 -5.55
C PRO A 159 9.26 16.69 -5.42
N GLN A 160 8.75 15.68 -6.12
CA GLN A 160 9.37 14.35 -6.17
C GLN A 160 9.60 13.76 -4.77
N ALA A 161 8.55 13.68 -3.96
CA ALA A 161 8.63 13.22 -2.57
C ALA A 161 8.04 11.81 -2.38
N ILE A 162 8.69 11.00 -1.55
CA ILE A 162 8.20 9.68 -1.14
C ILE A 162 7.81 9.73 0.34
N ASN A 163 6.51 9.75 0.60
CA ASN A 163 5.97 9.74 1.95
C ASN A 163 5.72 8.31 2.43
N LEU A 164 6.70 7.73 3.13
CA LEU A 164 6.66 6.35 3.60
C LEU A 164 5.56 6.12 4.64
N GLU A 165 5.34 7.07 5.55
CA GLU A 165 4.29 6.98 6.56
C GLU A 165 2.90 6.94 5.93
N LYS A 166 2.67 7.76 4.91
CA LYS A 166 1.41 7.80 4.14
C LYS A 166 1.18 6.50 3.39
N ILE A 167 2.20 5.99 2.70
CA ILE A 167 2.11 4.69 2.01
C ILE A 167 1.85 3.56 3.01
N ALA A 168 2.50 3.59 4.18
CA ALA A 168 2.34 2.59 5.23
C ALA A 168 1.06 2.77 6.07
N ASN A 169 0.33 3.87 5.90
CA ASN A 169 -0.75 4.33 6.77
C ASN A 169 -0.38 4.25 8.27
N HIS A 170 0.81 4.76 8.63
CA HIS A 170 1.36 4.64 9.99
C HIS A 170 2.40 5.73 10.29
N LEU A 171 2.33 6.35 11.47
CA LEU A 171 3.21 7.48 11.90
C LEU A 171 4.56 7.05 12.52
N GLY A 172 5.23 6.03 11.95
CA GLY A 172 6.61 5.66 12.35
C GLY A 172 6.88 5.21 13.80
N SER A 173 5.92 5.28 14.73
CA SER A 173 6.13 5.13 16.18
C SER A 173 5.28 4.02 16.82
N SER A 174 5.52 3.69 18.09
CA SER A 174 4.67 2.71 18.81
C SER A 174 3.19 3.14 18.93
N PHE A 175 2.92 4.44 18.74
CA PHE A 175 1.58 5.03 18.73
C PHE A 175 1.05 5.25 17.30
N GLY A 176 1.85 4.94 16.26
CA GLY A 176 1.59 5.37 14.89
C GLY A 176 0.47 4.62 14.16
N ASP A 177 -0.01 3.51 14.70
CA ASP A 177 -1.16 2.75 14.20
C ASP A 177 -2.52 3.45 14.47
N ILE A 178 -2.48 4.73 14.87
CA ILE A 178 -3.62 5.61 15.06
C ILE A 178 -4.31 6.01 13.75
N LEU A 179 -3.63 5.85 12.60
CA LEU A 179 -4.18 6.13 11.27
C LEU A 179 -5.07 5.00 10.74
N GLY A 180 -5.18 3.89 11.47
CA GLY A 180 -6.01 2.75 11.12
C GLY A 180 -5.18 1.58 10.57
N LYS A 181 -5.79 0.78 9.70
CA LYS A 181 -5.19 -0.46 9.21
C LYS A 181 -4.06 -0.17 8.22
N GLN A 182 -2.90 -0.78 8.44
CA GLN A 182 -1.79 -0.75 7.49
C GLN A 182 -2.09 -1.60 6.24
N PRO A 183 -1.51 -1.25 5.07
CA PRO A 183 -1.55 -2.13 3.92
C PRO A 183 -0.80 -3.43 4.20
N THR A 184 -1.01 -4.44 3.36
CA THR A 184 -0.12 -5.61 3.36
C THR A 184 1.25 -5.22 2.82
N GLN A 185 2.30 -5.97 3.16
CA GLN A 185 3.64 -5.76 2.60
C GLN A 185 3.64 -5.65 1.06
N LYS A 186 2.83 -6.48 0.38
CA LYS A 186 2.71 -6.44 -1.09
C LYS A 186 2.03 -5.17 -1.58
N ALA A 187 1.00 -4.70 -0.89
CA ALA A 187 0.33 -3.45 -1.24
C ALA A 187 1.24 -2.23 -1.01
N PHE A 188 1.98 -2.22 0.11
CA PHE A 188 3.00 -1.19 0.37
C PHE A 188 4.05 -1.13 -0.74
N GLU A 189 4.65 -2.27 -1.10
CA GLU A 189 5.67 -2.31 -2.15
C GLU A 189 5.11 -1.94 -3.53
N ALA A 190 3.84 -2.28 -3.81
CA ALA A 190 3.18 -1.90 -5.06
C ALA A 190 3.01 -0.37 -5.16
N GLU A 191 2.54 0.26 -4.10
CA GLU A 191 2.37 1.71 -4.01
C GLU A 191 3.73 2.42 -4.03
N LEU A 192 4.73 1.92 -3.28
CA LEU A 192 6.09 2.46 -3.29
C LEU A 192 6.70 2.38 -4.69
N PHE A 193 6.61 1.24 -5.35
CA PHE A 193 7.08 1.06 -6.72
C PHE A 193 6.41 2.06 -7.67
N HIS A 194 5.08 2.22 -7.57
CA HIS A 194 4.32 3.16 -8.40
C HIS A 194 4.75 4.61 -8.19
N ASN A 195 4.89 5.05 -6.94
CA ASN A 195 5.37 6.40 -6.61
C ASN A 195 6.78 6.65 -7.16
N MET A 196 7.61 5.60 -7.24
CA MET A 196 8.98 5.70 -7.76
C MET A 196 9.08 5.74 -9.29
N GLN A 197 8.07 5.26 -10.03
CA GLN A 197 8.14 5.24 -11.51
C GLN A 197 8.15 6.65 -12.13
N ASN A 198 7.61 7.64 -11.43
CA ASN A 198 7.53 9.03 -11.91
C ASN A 198 8.69 9.90 -11.39
N LEU A 199 9.66 9.31 -10.70
CA LEU A 199 10.82 10.02 -10.17
C LEU A 199 11.94 9.95 -11.21
N GLU A 200 12.59 11.09 -11.43
CA GLU A 200 13.68 11.19 -12.41
C GLU A 200 15.03 10.98 -11.73
N ASN A 201 15.61 12.06 -11.20
CA ASN A 201 17.00 12.09 -10.74
C ASN A 201 17.13 12.10 -9.21
N PHE A 202 16.09 12.53 -8.50
CA PHE A 202 16.12 12.60 -7.05
C PHE A 202 14.73 12.41 -6.41
N ALA A 203 14.72 12.14 -5.12
CA ALA A 203 13.52 12.19 -4.31
C ALA A 203 13.78 12.67 -2.89
N PHE A 204 12.87 13.48 -2.36
CA PHE A 204 12.83 13.76 -0.92
C PHE A 204 12.13 12.62 -0.19
N ILE A 205 12.64 12.26 0.99
CA ILE A 205 12.11 11.14 1.77
C ILE A 205 12.29 11.40 3.27
N GLU A 206 11.41 10.86 4.09
CA GLU A 206 11.58 10.89 5.55
C GLU A 206 12.60 9.85 6.03
N SER A 207 13.38 10.23 7.04
CA SER A 207 14.30 9.34 7.74
C SER A 207 13.56 8.34 8.63
N GLU A 208 12.94 7.32 8.04
CA GLU A 208 12.28 6.25 8.79
C GLU A 208 13.24 5.11 9.17
N SER A 209 12.86 4.38 10.22
CA SER A 209 13.54 3.12 10.51
C SER A 209 13.21 2.08 9.42
N ARG A 210 13.97 0.98 9.35
CA ARG A 210 13.67 -0.09 8.37
C ARG A 210 12.26 -0.69 8.57
N LYS A 211 11.68 -0.57 9.77
CA LYS A 211 10.36 -1.10 10.09
C LYS A 211 9.39 0.05 10.42
N ILE A 212 8.26 0.11 9.71
CA ILE A 212 7.19 1.10 9.92
C ILE A 212 5.93 0.34 10.32
N GLY A 213 5.68 0.23 11.62
CA GLY A 213 4.65 -0.67 12.14
C GLY A 213 4.95 -2.10 11.73
N ASP A 214 4.08 -2.75 10.96
CA ASP A 214 4.31 -4.11 10.44
C ASP A 214 5.02 -4.17 9.07
N ILE A 215 5.23 -3.02 8.42
CA ILE A 215 5.89 -2.92 7.12
C ILE A 215 7.41 -2.97 7.29
N ILE A 216 8.09 -3.73 6.44
CA ILE A 216 9.55 -3.77 6.36
C ILE A 216 9.99 -3.16 5.03
N LEU A 217 10.82 -2.12 5.09
CA LEU A 217 11.38 -1.50 3.90
C LEU A 217 12.34 -2.46 3.19
N PRO A 218 12.34 -2.51 1.84
CA PRO A 218 13.31 -3.29 1.10
C PRO A 218 14.75 -2.89 1.43
N LEU A 219 15.64 -3.88 1.55
CA LEU A 219 16.96 -3.66 2.14
C LEU A 219 17.79 -2.62 1.39
N LYS A 220 17.94 -2.75 0.06
CA LYS A 220 18.72 -1.81 -0.76
C LYS A 220 18.13 -0.41 -0.78
N PHE A 221 16.80 -0.30 -0.78
CA PHE A 221 16.11 0.97 -0.66
C PHE A 221 16.45 1.66 0.67
N TYR A 222 16.35 0.92 1.78
CA TYR A 222 16.67 1.43 3.11
C TYR A 222 18.15 1.81 3.27
N GLU A 223 19.07 0.98 2.79
CA GLU A 223 20.52 1.25 2.83
C GLU A 223 20.87 2.52 2.07
N LYS A 224 20.26 2.73 0.90
CA LYS A 224 20.45 3.95 0.12
C LYS A 224 19.88 5.18 0.83
N MET A 225 18.67 5.08 1.41
CA MET A 225 18.08 6.15 2.24
C MET A 225 18.96 6.51 3.44
N GLN A 226 19.68 5.53 4.00
CA GLN A 226 20.59 5.77 5.11
C GLN A 226 21.88 6.50 4.71
N LYS A 227 22.44 6.19 3.53
CA LYS A 227 23.64 6.84 2.99
C LYS A 227 23.37 8.18 2.29
N ALA A 228 22.10 8.48 2.06
CA ALA A 228 21.61 9.69 1.40
C ALA A 228 22.05 10.98 2.10
N PHE A 229 22.02 12.09 1.36
CA PHE A 229 22.24 13.43 1.92
C PHE A 229 21.17 13.74 2.97
N LYS A 230 21.60 14.23 4.14
CA LYS A 230 20.71 14.47 5.29
C LYS A 230 20.36 15.94 5.39
N ILE A 231 19.06 16.24 5.42
CA ILE A 231 18.52 17.58 5.64
C ILE A 231 17.90 17.60 7.03
N TYR A 232 18.51 18.32 7.96
CA TYR A 232 18.02 18.40 9.34
C TYR A 232 16.96 19.48 9.50
N CYS A 233 15.76 19.06 9.87
CA CYS A 233 14.61 19.91 10.15
C CYS A 233 14.51 20.20 11.65
N PHE A 234 14.55 21.48 12.02
CA PHE A 234 14.46 21.94 13.40
C PHE A 234 13.11 22.60 13.68
N CYS A 235 12.57 22.37 14.87
CA CYS A 235 11.31 22.95 15.31
C CYS A 235 11.32 23.11 16.84
N SER A 236 10.74 24.20 17.36
CA SER A 236 10.66 24.42 18.81
C SER A 236 9.82 23.33 19.49
N LEU A 237 10.16 23.00 20.74
CA LEU A 237 9.40 22.02 21.54
C LEU A 237 7.91 22.38 21.59
N GLU A 238 7.59 23.67 21.78
CA GLU A 238 6.21 24.16 21.81
C GLU A 238 5.42 23.81 20.54
N ASN A 239 6.00 24.06 19.37
CA ASN A 239 5.35 23.77 18.09
C ASN A 239 5.22 22.25 17.85
N ARG A 240 6.22 21.47 18.28
CA ARG A 240 6.18 20.01 18.22
C ARG A 240 5.06 19.45 19.08
N VAL A 241 4.90 19.95 20.31
CA VAL A 241 3.82 19.56 21.23
C VAL A 241 2.45 19.89 20.63
N LYS A 242 2.26 21.12 20.14
CA LYS A 242 1.01 21.54 19.48
C LYS A 242 0.66 20.63 18.29
N ARG A 243 1.64 20.30 17.46
CA ARG A 243 1.45 19.41 16.30
C ARG A 243 1.05 18.00 16.71
N ILE A 244 1.79 17.39 17.64
CA ILE A 244 1.49 16.02 18.12
C ILE A 244 0.11 15.98 18.78
N GLN A 245 -0.22 16.98 19.59
CA GLN A 245 -1.53 17.06 20.22
C GLN A 245 -2.65 17.06 19.18
N LYS A 246 -2.53 17.88 18.12
CA LYS A 246 -3.49 17.91 17.00
C LYS A 246 -3.63 16.55 16.30
N ILE A 247 -2.55 15.80 16.14
CA ILE A 247 -2.57 14.51 15.44
C ILE A 247 -3.26 13.42 16.28
N TYR A 248 -2.97 13.39 17.58
CA TYR A 248 -3.30 12.26 18.44
C TYR A 248 -4.53 12.48 19.33
N GLN A 249 -4.80 13.70 19.82
CA GLN A 249 -5.77 13.94 20.88
C GLN A 249 -7.19 13.44 20.55
N GLU A 250 -7.67 13.69 19.34
CA GLU A 250 -9.04 13.31 18.94
C GLU A 250 -9.17 11.81 18.60
N LYS A 251 -8.07 11.19 18.15
CA LYS A 251 -8.07 9.80 17.68
C LYS A 251 -7.73 8.79 18.78
N MET A 252 -7.04 9.24 19.83
CA MET A 252 -6.54 8.38 20.89
C MET A 252 -7.66 8.01 21.86
N THR A 253 -7.94 6.71 21.98
CA THR A 253 -8.88 6.17 22.97
C THR A 253 -8.13 5.65 24.20
N PRO A 254 -8.76 5.57 25.39
CA PRO A 254 -8.10 5.07 26.59
C PRO A 254 -7.50 3.67 26.40
N LEU A 255 -8.24 2.76 25.76
CA LEU A 255 -7.78 1.40 25.48
C LEU A 255 -6.56 1.42 24.54
N LYS A 256 -6.61 2.22 23.47
CA LYS A 256 -5.50 2.35 22.52
C LYS A 256 -4.26 2.92 23.18
N PHE A 257 -4.42 3.97 23.99
CA PHE A 257 -3.31 4.58 24.72
C PHE A 257 -2.62 3.57 25.64
N GLN A 258 -3.41 2.81 26.42
CA GLN A 258 -2.89 1.77 27.30
C GLN A 258 -2.10 0.70 26.53
N GLN A 259 -2.62 0.26 25.37
CA GLN A 259 -1.92 -0.69 24.50
C GLN A 259 -0.59 -0.12 23.97
N CYS A 260 -0.57 1.15 23.55
CA CYS A 260 0.65 1.80 23.07
C CYS A 260 1.70 1.96 24.19
N VAL A 261 1.28 2.36 25.40
CA VAL A 261 2.16 2.43 26.57
C VAL A 261 2.70 1.04 26.93
N GLN A 262 1.90 -0.02 26.81
CA GLN A 262 2.35 -1.39 27.02
C GLN A 262 3.48 -1.79 26.06
N LYS A 263 3.42 -1.38 24.79
CA LYS A 263 4.49 -1.67 23.80
C LYS A 263 5.84 -1.08 24.21
N ILE A 264 5.86 0.12 24.79
CA ILE A 264 7.09 0.79 25.22
C ILE A 264 7.50 0.47 26.66
N SER A 265 6.61 -0.13 27.46
CA SER A 265 6.83 -0.46 28.87
C SER A 265 8.13 -1.22 29.19
N PRO A 266 8.62 -2.16 28.35
CA PRO A 266 9.91 -2.82 28.57
C PRO A 266 11.13 -1.88 28.51
N TYR A 267 10.97 -0.68 27.95
CA TYR A 267 12.06 0.27 27.67
C TYR A 267 11.96 1.55 28.50
N ILE A 268 10.98 1.65 29.41
CA ILE A 268 10.76 2.82 30.27
C ILE A 268 10.66 2.41 31.75
N SER A 269 10.90 3.36 32.66
CA SER A 269 10.76 3.12 34.09
C SER A 269 9.29 2.95 34.50
N LEU A 270 9.07 2.25 35.62
CA LEU A 270 7.72 2.11 36.20
C LEU A 270 7.09 3.46 36.53
N ASN A 271 7.89 4.42 37.03
CA ASN A 271 7.42 5.77 37.35
C ASN A 271 6.94 6.49 36.07
N LEU A 272 7.76 6.51 35.01
CA LEU A 272 7.38 7.14 33.74
C LEU A 272 6.12 6.51 33.15
N ARG A 273 5.98 5.18 33.25
CA ARG A 273 4.76 4.48 32.81
C ARG A 273 3.53 4.95 33.59
N GLN A 274 3.61 5.07 34.92
CA GLN A 274 2.51 5.54 35.75
C GLN A 274 2.17 7.00 35.44
N ASP A 275 3.17 7.86 35.28
CA ASP A 275 2.99 9.26 34.95
C ASP A 275 2.30 9.44 33.59
N LEU A 276 2.68 8.66 32.58
CA LEU A 276 2.01 8.67 31.27
C LEU A 276 0.51 8.33 31.38
N LEU A 277 0.18 7.27 32.13
CA LEU A 277 -1.21 6.83 32.31
C LEU A 277 -2.03 7.88 33.10
N GLN A 278 -1.47 8.42 34.18
CA GLN A 278 -2.14 9.44 34.98
C GLN A 278 -2.34 10.76 34.22
N SER A 279 -1.32 11.23 33.49
CA SER A 279 -1.46 12.44 32.69
C SER A 279 -2.48 12.27 31.56
N TYR A 280 -2.62 11.06 30.98
CA TYR A 280 -3.68 10.77 30.02
C TYR A 280 -5.07 10.86 30.65
N GLU A 281 -5.28 10.22 31.81
CA GLU A 281 -6.54 10.23 32.55
C GLU A 281 -6.97 11.65 32.94
N ARG A 282 -6.01 12.46 33.39
CA ARG A 282 -6.22 13.88 33.75
C ARG A 282 -6.31 14.83 32.55
N LYS A 283 -6.15 14.32 31.31
CA LYS A 283 -6.12 15.11 30.08
C LYS A 283 -5.00 16.17 30.06
N GLU A 284 -3.90 15.91 30.75
CA GLU A 284 -2.68 16.75 30.78
C GLU A 284 -1.83 16.54 29.51
N TRP A 285 -2.42 16.80 28.32
CA TRP A 285 -1.84 16.44 27.02
C TRP A 285 -0.44 17.00 26.77
N GLN A 286 -0.22 18.27 27.13
CA GLN A 286 1.09 18.89 26.90
C GLN A 286 2.19 18.19 27.71
N LYS A 287 1.95 17.94 29.00
CA LYS A 287 2.88 17.22 29.87
C LYS A 287 3.12 15.79 29.38
N LEU A 288 2.05 15.09 29.00
CA LEU A 288 2.12 13.75 28.43
C LEU A 288 3.00 13.70 27.18
N ILE A 289 2.79 14.64 26.25
CA ILE A 289 3.54 14.69 25.00
C ILE A 289 5.00 15.03 25.26
N VAL A 290 5.30 15.96 26.17
CA VAL A 290 6.70 16.28 26.55
C VAL A 290 7.40 15.04 27.09
N MET A 291 6.78 14.29 28.01
CA MET A 291 7.33 13.03 28.53
C MET A 291 7.60 11.99 27.43
N LEU A 292 6.70 11.86 26.45
CA LEU A 292 6.91 10.97 25.31
C LEU A 292 8.02 11.48 24.38
N LEU A 293 8.11 12.78 24.13
CA LEU A 293 9.18 13.37 23.33
C LEU A 293 10.55 13.15 23.97
N GLU A 294 10.67 13.31 25.29
CA GLU A 294 11.89 12.99 26.03
C GLU A 294 12.28 11.50 25.94
N TYR A 295 11.32 10.61 25.71
CA TYR A 295 11.61 9.20 25.46
C TYR A 295 12.08 8.97 24.01
N TYR A 296 11.39 9.52 23.02
CA TYR A 296 11.67 9.29 21.59
C TYR A 296 12.89 10.06 21.06
N ASP A 297 13.20 11.22 21.62
CA ASP A 297 14.33 12.06 21.19
C ASP A 297 15.65 11.70 21.90
N LYS A 298 15.67 10.64 22.73
CA LYS A 298 16.92 10.09 23.28
C LYS A 298 17.70 9.40 22.17
N THR A 299 18.36 10.20 21.34
CA THR A 299 19.35 9.81 20.34
C THR A 299 20.56 10.69 20.46
#